data_AF-A0A2K8T5C2-F1
#
_entry.id   AF-A0A2K8T5C2-F1
#
_cell.length_a   1.000
_cell.length_b   1.000
_cell.length_c   1.000
_cell.angle_alpha   90.00
_cell.angle_beta   90.00
_cell.angle_gamma   90.00
#
_symmetry.space_group_name_H-M   'P 1'
#
loop_
_entity.id
_entity.type
_entity.pdbx_description
1 polymer ?
#
loop_
_entity_poly.entity_id
_entity_poly.type
_entity_poly.pdbx_seq_one_letter_code
_entity_poly.pdbx_strand_id
1 'polypeptide(L)'
;MALLDKNGKEFPPSEPAASIPKPPQKHQGGNFFEILAEWVVTTISIPFVFFSSILEQFLTPGSSGTKIIGGIGFFFGTFLSTDSIWQTLFQGPPMFPWWETEWIGWIGWIQLPFNLLFWISFAMSALVQIMEARTLRGKQPGQAKTEFEESQQYSLPSKPTGKIDLSQALWGDYKRAGMKERRTGSGIALFFWVFDFVTTFAGRNPFRYTEPSQIIGCFAYNILSMMAGETGFAIWKYTKK
;
A
#
# COMPACT_ATOMS: atom_id res chain seq x y z
N MET A 1 -79.38 26.83 1.54
CA MET A 1 -78.69 27.45 2.68
C MET A 1 -77.20 27.36 2.38
N ALA A 2 -76.63 28.38 1.75
CA ALA A 2 -75.24 28.42 1.29
C ALA A 2 -74.38 29.15 2.34
N LEU A 3 -73.23 28.58 2.69
CA LEU A 3 -72.27 29.18 3.62
C LEU A 3 -71.48 30.27 2.88
N LEU A 4 -71.64 31.53 3.32
CA LEU A 4 -70.91 32.69 2.83
C LEU A 4 -69.69 32.98 3.73
N ASP A 5 -68.57 33.36 3.13
CA ASP A 5 -67.42 33.95 3.84
C ASP A 5 -67.73 35.41 4.27
N LYS A 6 -67.04 35.91 5.30
CA LYS A 6 -67.20 37.23 5.96
C LYS A 6 -67.15 38.45 5.03
N ASN A 7 -66.80 38.28 3.75
CA ASN A 7 -66.78 39.34 2.74
C ASN A 7 -67.84 39.18 1.64
N GLY A 8 -68.84 38.30 1.83
CA GLY A 8 -70.06 38.27 1.01
C GLY A 8 -69.86 37.90 -0.47
N LYS A 9 -68.82 37.13 -0.81
CA LYS A 9 -68.61 36.61 -2.17
C LYS A 9 -69.05 35.15 -2.27
N GLU A 10 -69.86 34.85 -3.29
CA GLU A 10 -70.27 33.49 -3.64
C GLU A 10 -69.07 32.67 -4.11
N PHE A 11 -69.01 31.40 -3.70
CA PHE A 11 -68.03 30.44 -4.23
C PHE A 11 -68.28 30.26 -5.74
N PRO A 12 -67.25 30.38 -6.60
CA PRO A 12 -67.41 30.11 -8.01
C PRO A 12 -67.77 28.63 -8.24
N PRO A 13 -68.61 28.31 -9.24
CA PRO A 13 -68.98 26.94 -9.56
C PRO A 13 -67.75 26.15 -10.03
N SER A 14 -67.65 24.92 -9.53
CA SER A 14 -66.64 23.92 -9.91
C SER A 14 -66.49 23.83 -11.43
N GLU A 15 -65.28 24.08 -11.93
CA GLU A 15 -64.90 23.82 -13.32
C GLU A 15 -65.18 22.36 -13.71
N PRO A 16 -65.65 22.08 -14.94
CA PRO A 16 -65.78 20.73 -15.43
C PRO A 16 -64.40 20.08 -15.51
N ALA A 17 -64.32 18.83 -15.04
CA ALA A 17 -63.12 18.01 -15.03
C ALA A 17 -62.32 18.15 -16.34
N ALA A 18 -61.17 18.82 -16.25
CA ALA A 18 -60.19 18.84 -17.32
C ALA A 18 -59.85 17.39 -17.70
N SER A 19 -59.96 17.10 -18.99
CA SER A 19 -59.62 15.80 -19.55
C SER A 19 -58.23 15.38 -19.10
N ILE A 20 -58.16 14.22 -18.43
CA ILE A 20 -56.91 13.56 -18.07
C ILE A 20 -56.06 13.47 -19.35
N PRO A 21 -54.83 14.01 -19.38
CA PRO A 21 -53.95 13.81 -20.52
C PRO A 21 -53.75 12.30 -20.68
N LYS A 22 -54.13 11.75 -21.84
CA LYS A 22 -53.75 10.37 -22.19
C LYS A 22 -52.23 10.27 -21.98
N PRO A 23 -51.73 9.25 -21.25
CA PRO A 23 -50.29 9.05 -21.17
C PRO A 23 -49.76 8.90 -22.60
N PRO A 24 -48.60 9.49 -22.94
CA PRO A 24 -48.04 9.34 -24.27
C PRO A 24 -47.89 7.85 -24.53
N GLN A 25 -48.53 7.37 -25.61
CA GLN A 25 -48.33 6.02 -26.10
C GLN A 25 -46.84 5.84 -26.33
N LYS A 26 -46.19 5.10 -25.42
CA LYS A 26 -44.80 4.71 -25.53
C LYS A 26 -44.69 3.90 -26.82
N HIS A 27 -44.08 4.47 -27.86
CA HIS A 27 -43.71 3.73 -29.06
C HIS A 27 -42.84 2.55 -28.64
N GLN A 28 -43.41 1.34 -28.68
CA GLN A 28 -42.76 0.07 -28.33
C GLN A 28 -41.64 -0.35 -29.31
N GLY A 29 -41.28 0.50 -30.29
CA GLY A 29 -40.22 0.23 -31.27
C GLY A 29 -38.81 0.68 -30.86
N GLY A 30 -38.66 1.50 -29.80
CA GLY A 30 -37.35 1.99 -29.34
C GLY A 30 -36.62 1.04 -28.40
N ASN A 31 -37.35 0.18 -27.69
CA ASN A 31 -36.81 -0.69 -26.64
C ASN A 31 -35.81 -1.71 -27.18
N PHE A 32 -35.99 -2.24 -28.40
CA PHE A 32 -35.08 -3.25 -28.92
C PHE A 32 -33.69 -2.68 -29.22
N PHE A 33 -33.62 -1.48 -29.83
CA PHE A 33 -32.36 -0.80 -30.10
C PHE A 33 -31.69 -0.29 -28.82
N GLU A 34 -32.46 0.15 -27.83
CA GLU A 34 -31.94 0.51 -26.50
C GLU A 34 -31.35 -0.70 -25.77
N ILE A 35 -32.07 -1.83 -25.73
CA ILE A 35 -31.61 -3.07 -25.09
C ILE A 35 -30.37 -3.61 -25.81
N LEU A 36 -30.33 -3.53 -27.13
CA LEU A 36 -29.19 -4.00 -27.92
C LEU A 36 -27.98 -3.07 -27.76
N ALA A 37 -28.19 -1.76 -27.68
CA ALA A 37 -27.15 -0.79 -27.36
C ALA A 37 -26.61 -0.99 -25.93
N GLU A 38 -27.48 -1.23 -24.95
CA GLU A 38 -27.09 -1.55 -23.57
C GLU A 38 -26.30 -2.85 -23.51
N TRP A 39 -26.71 -3.90 -24.24
CA TRP A 39 -25.95 -5.15 -24.34
C TRP A 39 -24.57 -4.97 -24.97
N VAL A 40 -24.48 -4.20 -26.05
CA VAL A 40 -23.20 -3.92 -26.74
C VAL A 40 -22.28 -3.10 -25.84
N VAL A 41 -22.78 -2.04 -25.21
CA VAL A 41 -22.02 -1.20 -24.27
C VAL A 41 -21.58 -2.02 -23.05
N THR A 42 -22.46 -2.85 -22.50
CA THR A 42 -22.13 -3.72 -21.36
C THR A 42 -21.07 -4.74 -21.75
N THR A 43 -21.21 -5.40 -22.90
CA THR A 43 -20.23 -6.41 -23.37
C THR A 43 -18.85 -5.80 -23.64
N ILE A 44 -18.81 -4.60 -24.24
CA ILE A 44 -17.56 -3.89 -24.52
C ILE A 44 -16.94 -3.32 -23.23
N SER A 45 -17.76 -2.92 -22.26
CA SER A 45 -17.28 -2.35 -20.99
C SER A 45 -16.84 -3.39 -19.97
N ILE A 46 -17.35 -4.64 -20.00
CA ILE A 46 -16.91 -5.73 -19.10
C ILE A 46 -15.38 -5.85 -19.00
N PRO A 47 -14.60 -5.93 -20.10
CA PRO A 47 -13.15 -6.00 -19.99
C PRO A 47 -12.55 -4.73 -19.36
N PHE A 48 -13.03 -3.54 -19.70
CA PHE A 48 -12.54 -2.28 -19.12
C PHE A 48 -12.86 -2.15 -17.63
N VAL A 49 -14.07 -2.51 -17.22
CA VAL A 49 -14.48 -2.53 -15.81
C VAL A 49 -13.65 -3.56 -15.05
N PHE A 50 -13.43 -4.75 -15.62
CA PHE A 50 -12.56 -5.76 -15.03
C PHE A 50 -11.11 -5.26 -14.84
N PHE A 51 -10.50 -4.67 -15.87
CA PHE A 51 -9.15 -4.10 -15.76
C PHE A 51 -9.08 -2.95 -14.78
N SER A 52 -10.06 -2.05 -14.77
CA SER A 52 -10.11 -0.93 -13.81
C SER A 52 -10.25 -1.45 -12.36
N SER A 53 -11.06 -2.48 -12.14
CA SER A 53 -11.23 -3.10 -10.82
C SER A 53 -9.95 -3.77 -10.33
N ILE A 54 -9.20 -4.42 -11.24
CA ILE A 54 -7.89 -5.00 -10.95
C ILE A 54 -6.88 -3.89 -10.62
N LEU A 55 -6.82 -2.84 -11.43
CA LEU A 55 -5.92 -1.70 -11.21
C LEU A 55 -6.24 -0.97 -9.90
N GLU A 56 -7.52 -0.79 -9.58
CA GLU A 56 -7.97 -0.23 -8.30
C GLU A 56 -7.51 -1.08 -7.12
N GLN A 57 -7.54 -2.41 -7.23
CA GLN A 57 -6.99 -3.29 -6.20
C GLN A 57 -5.47 -3.17 -6.04
N PHE A 58 -4.74 -2.62 -7.00
CA PHE A 58 -3.30 -2.41 -6.89
C PHE A 58 -2.93 -0.98 -6.49
N LEU A 59 -3.76 0.01 -6.86
CA LEU A 59 -3.53 1.42 -6.62
C LEU A 59 -4.18 1.93 -5.31
N THR A 60 -5.23 1.26 -4.81
CA THR A 60 -5.94 1.70 -3.60
C THR A 60 -5.17 1.31 -2.34
N PRO A 61 -4.72 2.29 -1.53
CA PRO A 61 -4.06 1.99 -0.27
C PRO A 61 -4.93 1.09 0.64
N GLY A 62 -4.39 -0.06 1.06
CA GLY A 62 -5.03 -0.94 2.04
C GLY A 62 -5.82 -2.10 1.43
N SER A 63 -6.00 -2.06 0.11
CA SER A 63 -6.59 -3.14 -0.68
C SER A 63 -5.74 -4.42 -0.66
N SER A 64 -6.35 -5.54 -1.04
CA SER A 64 -5.67 -6.83 -1.11
C SER A 64 -4.54 -6.85 -2.12
N GLY A 65 -4.69 -6.21 -3.28
CA GLY A 65 -3.66 -6.18 -4.33
C GLY A 65 -2.45 -5.35 -3.94
N THR A 66 -2.63 -4.17 -3.32
CA THR A 66 -1.50 -3.38 -2.79
C THR A 66 -0.72 -4.14 -1.72
N LYS A 67 -1.40 -4.94 -0.87
CA LYS A 67 -0.72 -5.82 0.09
C LYS A 67 0.07 -6.94 -0.58
N ILE A 68 -0.46 -7.53 -1.65
CA ILE A 68 0.25 -8.54 -2.44
C ILE A 68 1.50 -7.93 -3.08
N ILE A 69 1.38 -6.76 -3.71
CA ILE A 69 2.54 -6.03 -4.28
C ILE A 69 3.57 -5.74 -3.19
N GLY A 70 3.14 -5.24 -2.03
CA GLY A 70 4.03 -5.00 -0.90
C GLY A 70 4.74 -6.28 -0.45
N GLY A 71 4.00 -7.39 -0.33
CA GLY A 71 4.56 -8.68 0.05
C GLY A 71 5.60 -9.18 -0.96
N ILE A 72 5.29 -9.12 -2.26
CA ILE A 72 6.21 -9.47 -3.33
C ILE A 72 7.45 -8.57 -3.29
N GLY A 73 7.26 -7.26 -3.16
CA GLY A 73 8.35 -6.29 -3.03
C GLY A 73 9.24 -6.58 -1.83
N PHE A 74 8.65 -6.94 -0.69
CA PHE A 74 9.40 -7.31 0.51
C PHE A 74 10.23 -8.56 0.29
N PHE A 75 9.63 -9.64 -0.23
CA PHE A 75 10.34 -10.89 -0.48
C PHE A 75 11.44 -10.71 -1.52
N PHE A 76 11.14 -10.01 -2.61
CA PHE A 76 12.11 -9.74 -3.67
C PHE A 76 13.26 -8.87 -3.17
N GLY A 77 12.97 -7.75 -2.50
CA GLY A 77 13.98 -6.88 -1.92
C GLY A 77 14.83 -7.57 -0.85
N THR A 78 14.20 -8.35 0.04
CA THR A 78 14.91 -9.18 1.02
C THR A 78 15.85 -10.17 0.32
N PHE A 79 15.36 -10.80 -0.74
CA PHE A 79 16.14 -11.78 -1.50
C PHE A 79 17.32 -11.13 -2.25
N LEU A 80 17.14 -9.92 -2.81
CA LEU A 80 18.25 -9.14 -3.39
C LEU A 80 19.27 -8.71 -2.33
N SER A 81 18.81 -8.20 -1.17
CA SER A 81 19.70 -7.80 -0.06
C SER A 81 20.42 -9.00 0.58
N THR A 82 19.82 -10.20 0.53
CA THR A 82 20.44 -11.44 1.00
C THR A 82 21.74 -11.74 0.27
N ASP A 83 21.82 -11.44 -1.02
CA ASP A 83 23.02 -11.65 -1.83
C ASP A 83 24.22 -10.83 -1.34
N SER A 84 24.00 -9.56 -0.97
CA SER A 84 25.02 -8.68 -0.41
C SER A 84 25.58 -9.18 0.92
N ILE A 85 24.70 -9.64 1.81
CA ILE A 85 25.05 -10.19 3.12
C ILE A 85 25.79 -11.52 2.98
N TRP A 86 25.31 -12.38 2.07
CA TRP A 86 25.93 -13.65 1.72
C TRP A 86 27.37 -13.49 1.22
N GLN A 87 27.60 -12.55 0.30
CA GLN A 87 28.93 -12.25 -0.22
C GLN A 87 29.83 -11.63 0.86
N THR A 88 29.32 -10.67 1.63
CA THR A 88 30.14 -9.90 2.58
C THR A 88 30.52 -10.71 3.83
N LEU A 89 29.54 -11.39 4.46
CA LEU A 89 29.74 -12.04 5.76
C LEU A 89 30.15 -13.51 5.63
N PHE A 90 29.69 -14.20 4.59
CA PHE A 90 29.97 -15.62 4.40
C PHE A 90 30.90 -15.91 3.23
N GLN A 91 31.39 -14.87 2.55
CA GLN A 91 32.31 -14.99 1.40
C GLN A 91 31.75 -15.90 0.31
N GLY A 92 30.42 -15.95 0.20
CA GLY A 92 29.76 -16.79 -0.77
C GLY A 92 29.82 -16.19 -2.17
N PRO A 93 29.79 -17.02 -3.24
CA PRO A 93 29.76 -16.51 -4.61
C PRO A 93 28.46 -15.74 -4.86
N PRO A 94 28.47 -14.71 -5.72
CA PRO A 94 27.26 -13.95 -6.04
C PRO A 94 26.11 -14.85 -6.48
N MET A 95 24.91 -14.60 -5.96
CA MET A 95 23.71 -15.35 -6.32
C MET A 95 23.17 -14.97 -7.70
N PHE A 96 23.46 -13.76 -8.15
CA PHE A 96 22.97 -13.26 -9.43
C PHE A 96 24.12 -12.94 -10.39
N PRO A 97 23.91 -13.11 -11.70
CA PRO A 97 24.93 -12.86 -12.70
C PRO A 97 25.14 -11.37 -13.00
N TRP A 98 24.43 -10.46 -12.34
CA TRP A 98 24.42 -9.05 -12.71
C TRP A 98 25.74 -8.38 -12.39
N TRP A 99 26.46 -8.00 -13.44
CA TRP A 99 27.79 -7.38 -13.37
C TRP A 99 28.86 -8.24 -12.69
N GLU A 100 28.63 -9.55 -12.56
CA GLU A 100 29.58 -10.52 -11.98
C GLU A 100 30.17 -11.40 -13.08
N THR A 101 31.48 -11.69 -13.00
CA THR A 101 32.12 -12.66 -13.92
C THR A 101 31.86 -14.10 -13.50
N GLU A 102 31.76 -14.33 -12.20
CA GLU A 102 31.45 -15.63 -11.60
C GLU A 102 30.25 -15.48 -10.66
N TRP A 103 29.31 -16.40 -10.75
CA TRP A 103 28.13 -16.46 -9.90
C TRP A 103 27.78 -17.92 -9.63
N ILE A 104 26.89 -18.16 -8.69
CA ILE A 104 26.56 -19.51 -8.22
C ILE A 104 26.03 -20.44 -9.33
N GLY A 105 25.56 -19.87 -10.44
CA GLY A 105 25.07 -20.60 -11.61
C GLY A 105 23.69 -21.22 -11.38
N TRP A 106 23.05 -21.64 -12.47
CA TRP A 106 21.69 -22.21 -12.43
C TRP A 106 21.57 -23.47 -11.56
N ILE A 107 22.62 -24.29 -11.53
CA ILE A 107 22.66 -25.50 -10.68
C ILE A 107 22.84 -25.10 -9.21
N GLY A 108 23.70 -24.13 -8.93
CA GLY A 108 23.94 -23.65 -7.58
C GLY A 108 22.69 -23.05 -6.93
N TRP A 109 21.81 -22.46 -7.73
CA TRP A 109 20.47 -22.03 -7.27
C TRP A 109 19.61 -23.16 -6.72
N ILE A 110 19.69 -24.35 -7.30
CA ILE A 110 18.96 -25.53 -6.81
C ILE A 110 19.58 -26.02 -5.49
N GLN A 111 20.88 -25.81 -5.31
CA GLN A 111 21.61 -26.21 -4.11
C GLN A 111 21.51 -25.19 -2.96
N LEU A 112 21.26 -23.92 -3.29
CA LEU A 112 21.21 -22.79 -2.35
C LEU A 112 20.27 -23.03 -1.15
N PRO A 113 19.05 -23.60 -1.30
CA PRO A 113 18.16 -23.89 -0.17
C PRO A 113 18.68 -24.97 0.78
N PHE A 114 19.65 -25.78 0.37
CA PHE A 114 20.28 -26.78 1.23
C PHE A 114 21.50 -26.23 1.98
N ASN A 115 21.90 -24.99 1.69
CA ASN A 115 22.99 -24.33 2.40
C ASN A 115 22.46 -23.57 3.62
N LEU A 116 22.93 -23.94 4.81
CA LEU A 116 22.51 -23.28 6.05
C LEU A 116 22.89 -21.78 6.08
N LEU A 117 24.05 -21.41 5.53
CA LEU A 117 24.54 -20.04 5.54
C LEU A 117 23.65 -19.12 4.67
N PHE A 118 22.99 -19.67 3.65
CA PHE A 118 22.00 -18.93 2.86
C PHE A 118 20.81 -18.51 3.72
N TRP A 119 20.26 -19.42 4.52
CA TRP A 119 19.14 -19.11 5.40
C TRP A 119 19.50 -18.13 6.52
N ILE A 120 20.73 -18.18 7.03
CA ILE A 120 21.22 -17.20 8.00
C ILE A 120 21.34 -15.82 7.34
N SER A 121 21.88 -15.76 6.11
CA SER A 121 21.94 -14.52 5.32
C SER A 121 20.54 -13.95 5.07
N PHE A 122 19.59 -14.80 4.68
CA PHE A 122 18.22 -14.41 4.40
C PHE A 122 17.51 -13.90 5.66
N ALA A 123 17.72 -14.56 6.81
CA ALA A 123 17.18 -14.11 8.09
C ALA A 123 17.75 -12.75 8.50
N MET A 124 19.05 -12.51 8.32
CA MET A 124 19.68 -11.22 8.59
C MET A 124 19.12 -10.13 7.67
N SER A 125 19.03 -10.39 6.36
CA SER A 125 18.41 -9.48 5.39
C SER A 125 16.98 -9.11 5.80
N ALA A 126 16.15 -10.10 6.11
CA ALA A 126 14.77 -9.86 6.53
C ALA A 126 14.70 -8.99 7.80
N LEU A 127 15.61 -9.21 8.76
CA LEU A 127 15.68 -8.40 9.98
C LEU A 127 16.07 -6.95 9.69
N VAL A 128 17.08 -6.73 8.84
CA VAL A 128 17.50 -5.38 8.39
C VAL A 128 16.32 -4.64 7.78
N GLN A 129 15.68 -5.25 6.77
CA GLN A 129 14.58 -4.66 6.01
C GLN A 129 13.35 -4.37 6.89
N ILE A 130 13.05 -5.24 7.87
CA ILE A 130 11.97 -5.01 8.84
C ILE A 130 12.31 -3.83 9.78
N MET A 131 13.57 -3.74 10.21
CA MET A 131 14.00 -2.69 11.14
C MET A 131 14.05 -1.33 10.45
N GLU A 132 14.52 -1.26 9.21
CA GLU A 132 14.50 -0.04 8.38
C GLU A 132 13.08 0.43 8.12
N ALA A 133 12.19 -0.47 7.68
CA ALA A 133 10.79 -0.13 7.40
C ALA A 133 10.02 0.39 8.62
N ARG A 134 10.37 -0.04 9.83
CA ARG A 134 9.77 0.49 11.08
C ARG A 134 10.15 1.94 11.33
N THR A 135 11.27 2.40 10.79
CA THR A 135 11.85 3.71 11.07
C THR A 135 11.34 4.77 10.10
N LEU A 136 11.05 4.38 8.85
CA LEU A 136 10.30 5.18 7.87
C LEU A 136 8.92 5.62 8.37
N ARG A 137 8.36 4.94 9.37
CA ARG A 137 6.98 5.14 9.85
C ARG A 137 6.86 5.94 11.16
N GLY A 138 7.94 6.50 11.69
CA GLY A 138 7.86 7.32 12.90
C GLY A 138 6.98 8.57 12.66
N LYS A 139 5.77 8.62 13.26
CA LYS A 139 4.95 9.85 13.25
C LYS A 139 5.76 11.00 13.85
N GLN A 140 5.66 12.18 13.26
CA GLN A 140 6.29 13.36 13.86
C GLN A 140 5.65 13.61 15.24
N PRO A 141 6.45 13.94 16.28
CA PRO A 141 5.93 14.13 17.64
C PRO A 141 4.80 15.16 17.71
N GLY A 142 4.84 16.20 16.88
CA GLY A 142 3.77 17.19 16.76
C GLY A 142 2.47 16.57 16.27
N GLN A 143 2.51 15.77 15.20
CA GLN A 143 1.34 15.09 14.64
C GLN A 143 0.76 14.05 15.62
N ALA A 144 1.61 13.26 16.27
CA ALA A 144 1.17 12.27 17.26
C ALA A 144 0.57 12.94 18.51
N LYS A 145 1.10 14.10 18.91
CA LYS A 145 0.57 14.91 20.01
C LYS A 145 -0.80 15.49 19.64
N THR A 146 -0.92 16.12 18.48
CA THR A 146 -2.18 16.73 18.01
C THR A 146 -3.29 15.68 17.87
N GLU A 147 -3.03 14.53 17.25
CA GLU A 147 -4.02 13.45 17.15
C GLU A 147 -4.44 12.89 18.52
N PHE A 148 -3.51 12.80 19.47
CA PHE A 148 -3.83 12.37 20.83
C PHE A 148 -4.72 13.40 21.53
N GLU A 149 -4.35 14.68 21.49
CA GLU A 149 -5.12 15.78 22.11
C GLU A 149 -6.52 15.92 21.49
N GLU A 150 -6.66 15.77 20.17
CA GLU A 150 -7.96 15.77 19.48
C GLU A 150 -8.84 14.58 19.89
N SER A 151 -8.25 13.40 20.11
CA SER A 151 -9.01 12.22 20.53
C SER A 151 -9.53 12.29 21.97
N GLN A 152 -8.89 13.10 22.83
CA GLN A 152 -9.32 13.32 24.21
C GLN A 152 -10.59 14.17 24.33
N GLN A 153 -10.97 14.89 23.27
CA GLN A 153 -12.14 15.78 23.27
C GLN A 153 -13.48 15.05 23.13
N TYR A 154 -13.47 13.75 22.79
CA TYR A 154 -14.68 12.95 22.59
C TYR A 154 -14.92 11.99 23.77
N SER A 155 -15.72 12.40 24.76
CA SER A 155 -16.21 11.48 25.79
C SER A 155 -17.40 10.67 25.24
N LEU A 156 -17.18 9.40 24.87
CA LEU A 156 -18.28 8.52 24.54
C LEU A 156 -19.04 8.15 25.83
N PRO A 157 -20.39 8.29 25.88
CA PRO A 157 -21.18 8.03 27.08
C PRO A 157 -21.17 6.55 27.53
N SER A 158 -20.71 5.63 26.68
CA SER A 158 -20.44 4.24 27.04
C SER A 158 -19.35 3.62 26.15
N LYS A 159 -18.57 2.69 26.72
CA LYS A 159 -17.47 2.01 26.03
C LYS A 159 -18.02 1.07 24.94
N PRO A 160 -17.66 1.23 23.66
CA PRO A 160 -18.08 0.30 22.62
C PRO A 160 -17.46 -1.08 22.87
N THR A 161 -18.30 -2.08 23.12
CA THR A 161 -17.86 -3.48 23.26
C THR A 161 -17.37 -3.99 21.91
N GLY A 162 -16.05 -4.16 21.78
CA GLY A 162 -15.40 -4.73 20.58
C GLY A 162 -14.51 -3.79 19.76
N LYS A 163 -14.36 -2.51 20.13
CA LYS A 163 -13.43 -1.57 19.45
C LYS A 163 -12.27 -1.18 20.35
N ILE A 164 -11.08 -1.13 19.75
CA ILE A 164 -9.81 -0.71 20.36
C ILE A 164 -10.02 0.65 21.02
N ASP A 165 -9.55 0.80 22.27
CA ASP A 165 -9.56 2.08 22.97
C ASP A 165 -8.62 3.05 22.23
N LEU A 166 -9.22 3.94 21.44
CA LEU A 166 -8.50 4.86 20.55
C LEU A 166 -7.53 5.73 21.35
N SER A 167 -7.92 6.12 22.56
CA SER A 167 -7.10 6.92 23.48
C SER A 167 -5.87 6.14 23.96
N GLN A 168 -6.02 4.85 24.28
CA GLN A 168 -4.91 3.99 24.70
C GLN A 168 -3.95 3.70 23.54
N ALA A 169 -4.48 3.52 22.33
CA ALA A 169 -3.67 3.35 21.12
C ALA A 169 -2.88 4.62 20.77
N LEU A 170 -3.53 5.78 20.79
CA LEU A 170 -2.90 7.09 20.54
C LEU A 170 -1.91 7.47 21.64
N TRP A 171 -2.17 7.13 22.90
CA TRP A 171 -1.20 7.29 23.99
C TRP A 171 0.06 6.43 23.77
N GLY A 172 -0.10 5.20 23.29
CA GLY A 172 1.00 4.33 22.90
C GLY A 172 1.84 4.92 21.76
N ASP A 173 1.17 5.47 20.74
CA ASP A 173 1.82 6.14 19.61
C ASP A 173 2.55 7.42 20.06
N TYR A 174 1.94 8.24 20.93
CA TYR A 174 2.56 9.43 21.51
C TYR A 174 3.78 9.10 22.37
N LYS A 175 3.71 8.05 23.20
CA LYS A 175 4.83 7.61 24.05
C LYS A 175 6.01 7.08 23.22
N ARG A 176 5.72 6.34 22.14
CA ARG A 176 6.71 5.88 21.15
C ARG A 176 7.34 7.03 20.38
N ALA A 177 6.54 8.01 19.99
CA ALA A 177 7.00 9.24 19.34
C ALA A 177 7.79 10.16 20.30
N GLY A 178 7.52 10.06 21.60
CA GLY A 178 7.99 10.88 22.71
C GLY A 178 9.50 11.07 22.75
N MET A 179 10.28 10.34 23.57
CA MET A 179 11.70 10.70 23.73
C MET A 179 12.68 9.57 24.10
N LYS A 180 12.24 8.35 24.46
CA LYS A 180 13.15 7.24 24.82
C LYS A 180 13.29 6.20 23.70
N GLU A 181 12.17 5.75 23.13
CA GLU A 181 12.16 4.84 21.99
C GLU A 181 12.68 5.48 20.71
N ARG A 182 12.61 6.81 20.56
CA ARG A 182 13.17 7.49 19.38
C ARG A 182 14.69 7.57 19.40
N ARG A 183 15.35 7.86 20.53
CA ARG A 183 16.83 7.92 20.55
C ARG A 183 17.45 6.52 20.37
N THR A 184 16.96 5.54 21.12
CA THR A 184 17.43 4.15 21.00
C THR A 184 16.98 3.53 19.68
N GLY A 185 15.73 3.76 19.27
CA GLY A 185 15.18 3.26 18.01
C GLY A 185 15.82 3.90 16.78
N SER A 186 16.10 5.21 16.79
CA SER A 186 16.85 5.87 15.71
C SER A 186 18.32 5.47 15.69
N GLY A 187 18.94 5.19 16.85
CA GLY A 187 20.29 4.64 16.88
C GLY A 187 20.35 3.22 16.29
N ILE A 188 19.39 2.37 16.64
CA ILE A 188 19.26 1.02 16.06
C ILE A 188 18.92 1.10 14.56
N ALA A 189 18.05 2.02 14.16
CA ALA A 189 17.74 2.31 12.75
C ALA A 189 18.99 2.65 11.96
N LEU A 190 19.77 3.61 12.48
CA LEU A 190 21.00 4.06 11.85
C LEU A 190 22.02 2.93 11.76
N PHE A 191 22.10 2.08 12.79
CA PHE A 191 22.93 0.88 12.75
C PHE A 191 22.52 -0.04 11.60
N PHE A 192 21.23 -0.38 11.47
CA PHE A 192 20.76 -1.26 10.39
C PHE A 192 20.95 -0.63 9.01
N TRP A 193 20.72 0.68 8.88
CA TRP A 193 20.94 1.40 7.63
C TRP A 193 22.41 1.45 7.22
N VAL A 194 23.31 1.76 8.17
CA VAL A 194 24.76 1.74 7.92
C VAL A 194 25.22 0.32 7.62
N PHE A 195 24.70 -0.67 8.34
CA PHE A 195 24.99 -2.08 8.08
C PHE A 195 24.57 -2.47 6.67
N ASP A 196 23.33 -2.19 6.26
CA ASP A 196 22.81 -2.53 4.91
C ASP A 196 23.61 -1.83 3.82
N PHE A 197 23.93 -0.54 4.02
CA PHE A 197 24.78 0.23 3.13
C PHE A 197 26.16 -0.42 2.98
N VAL A 198 26.83 -0.71 4.10
CA VAL A 198 28.17 -1.32 4.06
C VAL A 198 28.12 -2.70 3.42
N THR A 199 27.18 -3.57 3.81
CA THR A 199 27.10 -4.93 3.23
C THR A 199 26.74 -4.91 1.75
N THR A 200 25.88 -3.98 1.32
CA THR A 200 25.50 -3.86 -0.09
C THR A 200 26.66 -3.38 -0.95
N PHE A 201 27.34 -2.31 -0.54
CA PHE A 201 28.47 -1.75 -1.31
C PHE A 201 29.78 -2.54 -1.14
N ALA A 202 29.95 -3.29 -0.05
CA ALA A 202 31.06 -4.21 0.12
C ALA A 202 30.86 -5.50 -0.70
N GLY A 203 29.64 -6.05 -0.72
CA GLY A 203 29.31 -7.22 -1.53
C GLY A 203 29.42 -6.90 -3.03
N ARG A 204 28.79 -5.81 -3.47
CA ARG A 204 28.87 -5.33 -4.86
C ARG A 204 29.45 -3.93 -4.94
N ASN A 205 30.78 -3.85 -5.02
CA ASN A 205 31.46 -2.56 -5.13
C ASN A 205 31.39 -2.01 -6.58
N PRO A 206 30.66 -0.91 -6.83
CA PRO A 206 30.54 -0.33 -8.17
C PRO A 206 31.87 0.24 -8.69
N PHE A 207 32.82 0.55 -7.82
CA PHE A 207 34.12 1.11 -8.22
C PHE A 207 35.13 0.05 -8.67
N ARG A 208 34.75 -1.24 -8.67
CA ARG A 208 35.58 -2.31 -9.23
C ARG A 208 35.54 -2.33 -10.77
N TYR A 209 34.53 -1.69 -11.38
CA TYR A 209 34.38 -1.64 -12.82
C TYR A 209 35.09 -0.43 -13.41
N THR A 210 35.59 -0.59 -14.63
CA THR A 210 36.18 0.48 -15.44
C THR A 210 35.18 1.12 -16.41
N GLU A 211 34.15 0.38 -16.84
CA GLU A 211 33.13 0.91 -17.74
C GLU A 211 32.09 1.75 -16.99
N PRO A 212 31.88 3.03 -17.38
CA PRO A 212 30.95 3.92 -16.68
C PRO A 212 29.51 3.40 -16.58
N SER A 213 29.03 2.69 -17.59
CA SER A 213 27.69 2.09 -17.62
C SER A 213 27.52 1.01 -16.54
N GLN A 214 28.55 0.20 -16.30
CA GLN A 214 28.55 -0.85 -15.28
C GLN A 214 28.61 -0.26 -13.88
N ILE A 215 29.41 0.81 -13.68
CA ILE A 215 29.46 1.55 -12.41
C ILE A 215 28.06 2.08 -12.07
N ILE A 216 27.41 2.77 -13.01
CA ILE A 216 26.07 3.34 -12.80
C ILE A 216 25.03 2.24 -12.57
N GLY A 217 25.08 1.16 -13.36
CA GLY A 217 24.16 0.03 -13.22
C GLY A 217 24.27 -0.66 -11.87
N CYS A 218 25.48 -0.97 -11.43
CA CYS A 218 25.74 -1.57 -10.12
C CYS A 218 25.35 -0.64 -8.97
N PHE A 219 25.65 0.66 -9.09
CA PHE A 219 25.24 1.65 -8.08
C PHE A 219 23.71 1.72 -7.96
N ALA A 220 23.00 1.83 -9.09
CA ALA A 220 21.54 1.85 -9.12
C ALA A 220 20.94 0.56 -8.56
N TYR A 221 21.51 -0.60 -8.92
CA TYR A 221 21.09 -1.89 -8.39
C TYR A 221 21.20 -1.94 -6.87
N ASN A 222 22.33 -1.51 -6.30
CA ASN A 222 22.56 -1.50 -4.87
C ASN A 222 21.54 -0.62 -4.13
N ILE A 223 21.27 0.58 -4.64
CA ILE A 223 20.26 1.47 -4.04
C ILE A 223 18.87 0.84 -4.12
N LEU A 224 18.49 0.28 -5.26
CA LEU A 224 17.18 -0.37 -5.44
C LEU A 224 17.04 -1.62 -4.56
N SER A 225 18.09 -2.42 -4.38
CA SER A 225 18.04 -3.61 -3.52
C SER A 225 17.84 -3.24 -2.05
N MET A 226 18.52 -2.18 -1.58
CA MET A 226 18.34 -1.67 -0.21
C MET A 226 16.89 -1.16 -0.01
N MET A 227 16.37 -0.36 -0.95
CA MET A 227 15.06 0.27 -0.81
C MET A 227 13.86 -0.66 -1.06
N ALA A 228 14.02 -1.69 -1.90
CA ALA A 228 12.90 -2.54 -2.32
C ALA A 228 12.28 -3.33 -1.16
N GLY A 229 13.11 -3.84 -0.25
CA GLY A 229 12.62 -4.63 0.87
C GLY A 229 11.90 -3.75 1.90
N GLU A 230 12.47 -2.60 2.27
CA GLU A 230 11.90 -1.71 3.28
C GLU A 230 10.58 -1.11 2.78
N THR A 231 10.55 -0.70 1.51
CA THR A 231 9.37 -0.14 0.86
C THR A 231 8.30 -1.21 0.70
N GLY A 232 8.69 -2.41 0.25
CA GLY A 232 7.78 -3.56 0.15
C GLY A 232 7.17 -3.94 1.49
N PHE A 233 7.97 -4.03 2.56
CA PHE A 233 7.48 -4.33 3.90
C PHE A 233 6.53 -3.24 4.41
N ALA A 234 6.89 -1.98 4.16
CA ALA A 234 6.06 -0.85 4.54
C ALA A 234 4.70 -0.92 3.83
N ILE A 235 4.67 -1.16 2.53
CA ILE A 235 3.42 -1.33 1.77
C ILE A 235 2.65 -2.57 2.29
N TRP A 236 3.30 -3.70 2.49
CA TRP A 236 2.62 -4.93 2.91
C TRP A 236 1.92 -4.79 4.26
N LYS A 237 2.64 -4.22 5.25
CA LYS A 237 2.19 -4.21 6.64
C LYS A 237 1.45 -2.94 7.05
N TYR A 238 1.74 -1.82 6.39
CA TYR A 238 1.33 -0.51 6.87
C TYR A 238 0.30 0.21 6.01
N THR A 239 -0.06 -0.35 4.86
CA THR A 239 -1.21 0.13 4.11
C THR A 239 -2.49 -0.29 4.86
N LYS A 240 -3.06 0.65 5.63
CA LYS A 240 -4.32 0.47 6.35
C LYS A 240 -5.48 0.46 5.35
N LYS A 241 -6.51 -0.35 5.64
CA LYS A 241 -7.86 -0.18 5.06
C LYS A 241 -8.50 1.07 5.64
#